data_AF-A0A1Q3P8Y3-F1
#
_entry.id   AF-A0A1Q3P8Y3-F1
#
_cell.length_a   1.000
_cell.length_b   1.000
_cell.length_c   1.000
_cell.angle_alpha   90.00
_cell.angle_beta   90.00
_cell.angle_gamma   90.00
#
_symmetry.space_group_name_H-M   'P 1'
#
loop_
_entity.id
_entity.type
_entity.pdbx_description
1 polymer ?
#
loop_
_entity_poly.entity_id
_entity_poly.type
_entity_poly.pdbx_seq_one_letter_code
_entity_poly.pdbx_strand_id
1 'polypeptide(L)'
;MIKKLELKHFILIGLFVFCIPIAFYGISLIHTQYEKFLNRPLSYHEVLGGHTIARHIDISDENMIDRFKNEITPKAVSKFYNMKIAEQSIKKVIEDNKEDVGEFLSSHQEYFLLSGIYKQDVGYGTTYKAYLTNTKGFIHTKSLIIVLKRYKGTVFILTAYPEIR
;
A
#
# COMPACT_ATOMS: atom_id res chain seq x y z
N MET A 1 32.12 -68.72 -5.97
CA MET A 1 31.19 -68.01 -6.88
C MET A 1 30.26 -67.16 -6.01
N ILE A 2 30.64 -65.91 -5.72
CA ILE A 2 29.88 -65.01 -4.83
C ILE A 2 29.72 -63.65 -5.53
N LYS A 3 28.51 -63.13 -5.40
CA LYS A 3 27.84 -62.11 -6.22
C LYS A 3 28.47 -60.72 -6.11
N LYS A 4 28.47 -60.04 -7.26
CA LYS A 4 28.65 -58.60 -7.49
C LYS A 4 27.60 -57.84 -6.66
N LEU A 5 28.00 -57.09 -5.64
CA LEU A 5 27.11 -56.22 -4.86
C LEU A 5 27.18 -54.80 -5.44
N GLU A 6 26.05 -54.33 -5.93
CA GLU A 6 25.87 -53.06 -6.65
C GLU A 6 26.19 -51.83 -5.79
N LEU A 7 27.10 -51.00 -6.31
CA LEU A 7 27.42 -49.67 -5.84
C LEU A 7 26.31 -48.68 -6.29
N LYS A 8 25.16 -48.67 -5.60
CA LYS A 8 24.03 -47.76 -5.92
C LYS A 8 23.41 -47.06 -4.70
N HIS A 9 24.19 -46.77 -3.66
CA HIS A 9 23.65 -46.20 -2.41
C HIS A 9 24.24 -44.84 -1.98
N PHE A 10 24.98 -44.12 -2.82
CA PHE A 10 25.64 -42.88 -2.37
C PHE A 10 25.43 -41.62 -3.21
N ILE A 11 24.45 -41.60 -4.11
CA ILE A 11 24.12 -40.41 -4.92
C ILE A 11 22.62 -40.10 -4.82
N LEU A 12 22.10 -39.90 -3.61
CA LEU A 12 20.77 -39.28 -3.47
C LEU A 12 20.54 -38.53 -2.15
N ILE A 13 21.60 -38.16 -1.42
CA ILE A 13 21.48 -37.38 -0.16
C ILE A 13 22.23 -36.04 -0.26
N GLY A 14 22.97 -35.80 -1.35
CA GLY A 14 23.80 -34.60 -1.51
C GLY A 14 23.10 -33.34 -2.04
N LEU A 15 21.83 -33.41 -2.47
CA LEU A 15 21.17 -32.27 -3.13
C LEU A 15 20.14 -31.51 -2.28
N PHE A 16 19.76 -32.02 -1.10
CA PHE A 16 18.67 -31.43 -0.31
C PHE A 16 19.12 -30.43 0.78
N VAL A 17 20.42 -30.33 1.06
CA VAL A 17 20.91 -29.54 2.22
C VAL A 17 21.39 -28.12 1.83
N PHE A 18 21.54 -27.81 0.54
CA PHE A 18 22.04 -26.50 0.09
C PHE A 18 20.99 -25.51 -0.41
N CYS A 19 19.71 -25.89 -0.51
CA CYS A 19 18.65 -24.96 -0.92
C CYS A 19 18.00 -24.21 0.27
N ILE A 20 18.22 -24.68 1.49
CA ILE A 20 17.60 -24.13 2.71
C ILE A 20 18.17 -22.76 3.15
N PRO A 21 19.47 -22.40 2.98
CA PRO A 21 19.93 -21.11 3.48
C PRO A 21 19.37 -19.93 2.68
N ILE A 22 19.25 -20.03 1.35
CA ILE A 22 18.85 -18.89 0.50
C ILE A 22 17.40 -18.45 0.78
N ALA A 23 16.49 -19.41 0.97
CA ALA A 23 15.09 -19.12 1.27
C ALA A 23 14.91 -18.44 2.65
N PHE A 24 15.70 -18.83 3.66
CA PHE A 24 15.62 -18.26 5.00
C PHE A 24 16.15 -16.81 5.06
N TYR A 25 17.25 -16.52 4.35
CA TYR A 25 17.77 -15.15 4.24
C TYR A 25 16.82 -14.22 3.46
N GLY A 26 16.18 -14.72 2.40
CA GLY A 26 15.21 -13.96 1.61
C GLY A 26 14.01 -13.50 2.42
N ILE A 27 13.43 -14.39 3.24
CA ILE A 27 12.26 -14.08 4.09
C ILE A 27 12.61 -13.05 5.18
N SER A 28 13.80 -13.16 5.79
CA SER A 28 14.27 -12.22 6.81
C SER A 28 14.45 -10.79 6.26
N LEU A 29 14.97 -10.67 5.03
CA LEU A 29 15.17 -9.38 4.37
C LEU A 29 13.84 -8.72 4.01
N ILE A 30 12.87 -9.48 3.48
CA ILE A 30 11.54 -8.97 3.14
C ILE A 30 10.82 -8.48 4.39
N HIS A 31 10.86 -9.25 5.48
CA HIS A 31 10.28 -8.84 6.76
C HIS A 31 10.87 -7.51 7.24
N THR A 32 12.19 -7.36 7.21
CA THR A 32 12.88 -6.13 7.63
C THR A 32 12.50 -4.93 6.74
N GLN A 33 12.41 -5.12 5.43
CA GLN A 33 11.99 -4.06 4.51
C GLN A 33 10.54 -3.65 4.73
N TYR A 34 9.66 -4.62 4.97
CA TYR A 34 8.25 -4.39 5.28
C TYR A 34 8.09 -3.57 6.57
N GLU A 35 8.72 -3.98 7.68
CA GLU A 35 8.61 -3.27 8.96
C GLU A 35 9.21 -1.85 8.86
N LYS A 36 10.31 -1.68 8.11
CA LYS A 36 10.88 -0.36 7.86
C LYS A 36 9.94 0.53 7.05
N PHE A 37 9.28 -0.03 6.03
CA PHE A 37 8.30 0.69 5.22
C PHE A 37 7.07 1.09 6.05
N LEU A 38 6.51 0.14 6.79
CA LEU A 38 5.30 0.30 7.60
C LEU A 38 5.41 1.40 8.67
N ASN A 39 6.60 1.59 9.24
CA ASN A 39 6.83 2.53 10.33
C ASN A 39 7.32 3.91 9.85
N ARG A 40 7.28 4.21 8.54
CA ARG A 40 7.56 5.56 8.03
C ARG A 40 6.35 6.48 8.21
N PRO A 41 6.55 7.74 8.65
CA PRO A 41 5.47 8.71 8.70
C PRO A 41 5.09 9.18 7.29
N LEU A 42 3.89 9.75 7.12
CA LEU A 42 3.46 10.26 5.81
C LEU A 42 4.38 11.36 5.26
N SER A 43 4.97 12.18 6.14
CA SER A 43 5.95 13.21 5.74
C SER A 43 7.18 12.65 5.05
N TYR A 44 7.62 11.43 5.41
CA TYR A 44 8.73 10.76 4.72
C TYR A 44 8.35 10.42 3.28
N HIS A 45 7.11 10.02 3.04
CA HIS A 45 6.61 9.68 1.71
C HIS A 45 6.42 10.92 0.83
N GLU A 46 5.97 12.05 1.39
CA GLU A 46 5.90 13.35 0.70
C GLU A 46 7.26 13.77 0.13
N VAL A 47 8.32 13.67 0.94
CA VAL A 47 9.69 14.02 0.51
C VAL A 47 10.16 13.18 -0.68
N LEU A 48 9.65 11.96 -0.83
CA LEU A 48 9.97 11.06 -1.95
C LEU A 48 9.08 11.28 -3.18
N GLY A 49 8.19 12.28 -3.16
CA GLY A 49 7.27 12.61 -4.24
C GLY A 49 5.84 12.09 -4.02
N GLY A 50 5.53 11.62 -2.81
CA GLY A 50 4.15 11.40 -2.37
C GLY A 50 3.37 12.71 -2.27
N HIS A 51 2.05 12.62 -2.16
CA HIS A 51 1.17 13.79 -2.08
C HIS A 51 -0.14 13.52 -1.30
N THR A 52 -0.12 12.56 -0.38
CA THR A 52 -1.24 12.25 0.53
C THR A 52 -1.59 13.45 1.42
N ILE A 53 -0.59 14.04 2.08
CA ILE A 53 -0.78 15.14 3.03
C ILE A 53 -1.32 16.36 2.29
N ALA A 54 -0.62 16.78 1.24
CA ALA A 54 -0.93 17.99 0.50
C ALA A 54 -2.30 17.95 -0.19
N ARG A 55 -2.78 16.77 -0.62
CA ARG A 55 -4.02 16.65 -1.41
C ARG A 55 -5.21 16.08 -0.65
N HIS A 56 -4.98 15.37 0.45
CA HIS A 56 -6.01 14.59 1.13
C HIS A 56 -6.01 14.75 2.66
N ILE A 57 -5.19 15.61 3.24
CA ILE A 57 -5.20 15.88 4.70
C ILE A 57 -5.30 17.39 4.94
N ASP A 58 -4.29 18.14 4.50
CA ASP A 58 -4.14 19.57 4.79
C ASP A 58 -4.79 20.45 3.70
N ILE A 59 -5.99 20.06 3.27
CA ILE A 59 -6.79 20.79 2.28
C ILE A 59 -8.09 21.27 2.91
N SER A 60 -8.51 22.51 2.61
CA SER A 60 -9.84 22.99 3.03
C SER A 60 -10.94 22.29 2.25
N ASP A 61 -12.16 22.33 2.77
CA ASP A 61 -13.30 21.69 2.11
C ASP A 61 -13.64 22.38 0.79
N GLU A 62 -13.48 23.71 0.72
CA GLU A 62 -13.64 24.50 -0.51
C GLU A 62 -12.58 24.12 -1.55
N ASN A 63 -11.31 24.07 -1.15
CA ASN A 63 -10.20 23.71 -2.03
C ASN A 63 -10.34 22.27 -2.53
N MET A 64 -10.85 21.35 -1.71
CA MET A 64 -11.16 19.98 -2.12
C MET A 64 -12.23 19.95 -3.22
N ILE A 65 -13.31 20.72 -3.07
CA ILE A 65 -14.40 20.80 -4.05
C ILE A 65 -13.97 21.49 -5.33
N ASP A 66 -13.13 22.53 -5.23
CA ASP A 66 -12.63 23.29 -6.39
C ASP A 66 -11.80 22.42 -7.36
N ARG A 67 -11.31 21.25 -6.92
CA ARG A 67 -10.68 20.28 -7.80
C ARG A 67 -11.59 19.80 -8.93
N PHE A 68 -12.92 19.80 -8.74
CA PHE A 68 -13.86 19.47 -9.82
C PHE A 68 -13.83 20.46 -10.98
N LYS A 69 -13.38 21.69 -10.75
CA LYS A 69 -13.28 22.75 -11.76
C LYS A 69 -11.93 22.73 -12.48
N ASN A 70 -10.88 22.30 -11.77
CA ASN A 70 -9.49 22.56 -12.15
C ASN A 70 -8.69 21.31 -12.55
N GLU A 71 -9.14 20.11 -12.18
CA GLU A 71 -8.48 18.85 -12.52
C GLU A 71 -9.23 18.11 -13.63
N ILE A 72 -8.52 17.30 -14.43
CA ILE A 72 -9.15 16.37 -15.39
C ILE A 72 -10.16 15.51 -14.60
N THR A 73 -11.44 15.67 -14.97
CA THR A 73 -12.63 15.50 -14.14
C THR A 73 -12.56 14.33 -13.14
N PRO A 74 -12.21 14.57 -11.86
CA PRO A 74 -12.22 13.52 -10.86
C PRO A 74 -13.66 13.09 -10.58
N LYS A 75 -13.95 11.77 -10.57
CA LYS A 75 -15.29 11.25 -10.27
C LYS A 75 -15.75 11.59 -8.84
N ALA A 76 -14.79 11.71 -7.93
CA ALA A 76 -14.99 12.11 -6.54
C ALA A 76 -13.74 12.80 -5.98
N VAL A 77 -13.95 13.61 -4.94
CA VAL A 77 -12.89 14.26 -4.16
C VAL A 77 -13.09 13.90 -2.70
N SER A 78 -12.00 13.70 -1.97
CA SER A 78 -12.03 13.27 -0.58
C SER A 78 -10.79 13.68 0.20
N LYS A 79 -10.96 13.76 1.51
CA LYS A 79 -9.89 14.02 2.47
C LYS A 79 -10.10 13.22 3.76
N PHE A 80 -9.01 12.85 4.40
CA PHE A 80 -9.03 12.31 5.75
C PHE A 80 -9.48 13.36 6.75
N TYR A 81 -9.98 12.92 7.90
CA TYR A 81 -10.35 13.85 8.98
C TYR A 81 -9.15 14.63 9.53
N ASN A 82 -8.00 13.97 9.66
CA ASN A 82 -6.76 14.54 10.15
C ASN A 82 -5.59 13.56 9.93
N MET A 83 -4.37 14.07 10.14
CA MET A 83 -3.13 13.31 10.02
C MET A 83 -3.13 12.00 10.81
N LYS A 84 -3.57 12.05 12.08
CA LYS A 84 -3.55 10.88 12.97
C LYS A 84 -4.42 9.75 12.44
N ILE A 85 -5.65 10.05 12.00
CA ILE A 85 -6.56 9.07 11.43
C ILE A 85 -6.00 8.52 10.10
N ALA A 86 -5.41 9.38 9.26
CA ALA A 86 -4.77 8.95 8.02
C ALA A 86 -3.65 7.94 8.29
N GLU A 87 -2.69 8.28 9.14
CA GLU A 87 -1.56 7.39 9.46
C GLU A 87 -2.01 6.07 10.08
N GLN A 88 -2.94 6.11 11.04
CA GLN A 88 -3.45 4.91 11.70
C GLN A 88 -4.21 4.00 10.74
N SER A 89 -5.06 4.57 9.90
CA SER A 89 -5.86 3.79 8.94
C SER A 89 -5.01 3.20 7.82
N ILE A 90 -4.08 3.98 7.27
CA ILE A 90 -3.12 3.53 6.26
C ILE A 90 -2.24 2.40 6.80
N LYS A 91 -1.65 2.59 7.98
CA LYS A 91 -0.83 1.56 8.64
C LYS A 91 -1.63 0.26 8.81
N LYS A 92 -2.86 0.37 9.32
CA LYS A 92 -3.71 -0.80 9.56
C LYS A 92 -4.06 -1.54 8.26
N VAL A 93 -4.38 -0.82 7.19
CA VAL A 93 -4.66 -1.43 5.89
C VAL A 93 -3.43 -2.13 5.32
N ILE A 94 -2.25 -1.53 5.45
CA ILE A 94 -0.99 -2.20 5.03
C ILE A 94 -0.76 -3.46 5.86
N GLU A 95 -0.98 -3.41 7.18
CA GLU A 95 -0.89 -4.58 8.08
C GLU A 95 -1.87 -5.70 7.69
N ASP A 96 -3.11 -5.35 7.37
CA ASP A 96 -4.14 -6.32 6.98
C ASP A 96 -3.86 -6.98 5.63
N ASN A 97 -3.05 -6.35 4.78
CA ASN A 97 -2.68 -6.83 3.46
C ASN A 97 -1.17 -7.10 3.36
N LYS A 98 -0.57 -7.55 4.47
CA LYS A 98 0.88 -7.77 4.60
C LYS A 98 1.45 -8.70 3.52
N GLU A 99 0.69 -9.73 3.14
CA GLU A 99 1.11 -10.68 2.10
C GLU A 99 1.22 -9.99 0.74
N ASP A 100 0.16 -9.32 0.27
CA ASP A 100 0.14 -8.61 -1.01
C ASP A 100 1.21 -7.50 -1.08
N VAL A 101 1.37 -6.76 0.02
CA VAL A 101 2.41 -5.73 0.12
C VAL A 101 3.81 -6.38 0.10
N GLY A 102 4.00 -7.51 0.78
CA GLY A 102 5.24 -8.27 0.74
C GLY A 102 5.60 -8.78 -0.66
N GLU A 103 4.60 -9.27 -1.40
CA GLU A 103 4.75 -9.67 -2.80
C GLU A 103 5.14 -8.47 -3.67
N PHE A 104 4.43 -7.34 -3.53
CA PHE A 104 4.77 -6.11 -4.24
C PHE A 104 6.22 -5.66 -3.94
N LEU A 105 6.63 -5.67 -2.66
CA LEU A 105 7.97 -5.30 -2.23
C LEU A 105 9.06 -6.19 -2.85
N SER A 106 8.75 -7.45 -3.09
CA SER A 106 9.66 -8.44 -3.70
C SER A 106 9.62 -8.46 -5.24
N SER A 107 8.62 -7.81 -5.83
CA SER A 107 8.42 -7.75 -7.28
C SER A 107 9.16 -6.58 -7.95
N HIS A 108 9.13 -6.57 -9.30
CA HIS A 108 9.60 -5.46 -10.13
C HIS A 108 8.48 -4.48 -10.52
N GLN A 109 7.27 -4.64 -9.96
CA GLN A 109 6.16 -3.74 -10.26
C GLN A 109 6.48 -2.31 -9.77
N GLU A 110 6.16 -1.33 -10.62
CA GLU A 110 6.38 0.09 -10.30
C GLU A 110 5.27 0.68 -9.43
N TYR A 111 4.05 0.16 -9.57
CA TYR A 111 2.88 0.66 -8.87
C TYR A 111 2.08 -0.50 -8.29
N PHE A 112 1.46 -0.26 -7.14
CA PHE A 112 0.52 -1.18 -6.53
C PHE A 112 -0.63 -0.40 -5.89
N LEU A 113 -1.84 -0.77 -6.26
CA LEU A 113 -3.06 -0.18 -5.73
C LEU A 113 -3.63 -1.11 -4.68
N LEU A 114 -3.71 -0.61 -3.45
CA LEU A 114 -4.22 -1.33 -2.31
C LEU A 114 -5.54 -0.68 -1.86
N SER A 115 -6.60 -1.47 -1.82
CA SER A 115 -7.89 -1.06 -1.27
C SER A 115 -8.05 -1.64 0.12
N GLY A 116 -8.52 -0.85 1.07
CA GLY A 116 -8.74 -1.31 2.43
C GLY A 116 -9.96 -0.67 3.08
N ILE A 117 -10.40 -1.29 4.18
CA ILE A 117 -11.50 -0.81 5.01
C ILE A 117 -10.98 -0.66 6.44
N TYR A 118 -11.22 0.49 7.04
CA TYR A 118 -10.92 0.73 8.45
C TYR A 118 -12.16 0.53 9.33
N LYS A 119 -11.96 0.26 10.63
CA LYS A 119 -13.06 -0.03 11.56
C LYS A 119 -14.07 1.13 11.72
N GLN A 120 -13.58 2.35 11.58
CA GLN A 120 -14.31 3.62 11.76
C GLN A 120 -14.12 4.49 10.52
N ASP A 121 -14.93 5.52 10.40
CA ASP A 121 -14.81 6.46 9.29
C ASP A 121 -13.42 7.12 9.33
N VAL A 122 -12.78 7.18 8.17
CA VAL A 122 -11.41 7.69 7.99
C VAL A 122 -11.41 9.11 7.45
N GLY A 123 -12.47 9.48 6.76
CA GLY A 123 -12.60 10.76 6.10
C GLY A 123 -13.94 10.90 5.40
N TYR A 124 -13.99 11.90 4.54
CA TYR A 124 -15.20 12.30 3.88
C TYR A 124 -14.92 12.96 2.54
N GLY A 125 -15.97 13.10 1.74
CA GLY A 125 -15.85 13.69 0.43
C GLY A 125 -17.18 13.83 -0.27
N THR A 126 -17.12 14.11 -1.57
CA THR A 126 -18.32 14.23 -2.41
C THR A 126 -18.01 13.75 -3.82
N THR A 127 -19.05 13.42 -4.58
CA THR A 127 -18.94 12.99 -5.97
C THR A 127 -19.17 14.16 -6.90
N TYR A 128 -18.64 14.08 -8.12
CA TYR A 128 -18.88 15.09 -9.14
C TYR A 128 -20.37 15.26 -9.44
N LYS A 129 -21.13 14.15 -9.41
CA LYS A 129 -22.59 14.18 -9.57
C LYS A 129 -23.27 14.99 -8.49
N ALA A 130 -22.94 14.76 -7.21
CA ALA A 130 -23.51 15.49 -6.08
C ALA A 130 -23.16 16.99 -6.13
N TYR A 131 -21.94 17.31 -6.58
CA TYR A 131 -21.52 18.69 -6.85
C TYR A 131 -22.39 19.35 -7.93
N LEU A 132 -22.61 18.70 -9.08
CA LEU A 132 -23.44 19.23 -10.15
C LEU A 132 -24.91 19.42 -9.76
N THR A 133 -25.44 18.56 -8.89
CA THR A 133 -26.84 18.64 -8.42
C THR A 133 -27.01 19.53 -7.19
N ASN A 134 -25.96 20.23 -6.75
CA ASN A 134 -25.94 21.03 -5.51
C ASN A 134 -26.45 20.24 -4.29
N THR A 135 -26.18 18.94 -4.25
CA THR A 135 -26.55 18.09 -3.12
C THR A 135 -25.70 18.49 -1.91
N LYS A 136 -26.36 18.79 -0.80
CA LYS A 136 -25.69 19.21 0.43
C LYS A 136 -25.17 18.01 1.21
N GLY A 137 -24.01 18.18 1.82
CA GLY A 137 -23.41 17.22 2.75
C GLY A 137 -22.27 16.41 2.15
N PHE A 138 -21.41 15.92 3.02
CA PHE A 138 -20.32 15.02 2.66
C PHE A 138 -20.70 13.56 2.96
N ILE A 139 -20.19 12.67 2.11
CA ILE A 139 -20.26 11.23 2.31
C ILE A 139 -19.07 10.85 3.17
N HIS A 140 -19.35 10.29 4.35
CA HIS A 140 -18.33 9.73 5.23
C HIS A 140 -18.03 8.28 4.82
N THR A 141 -16.78 7.87 4.91
CA THR A 141 -16.36 6.54 4.44
C THR A 141 -15.34 5.90 5.38
N LYS A 142 -15.40 4.57 5.42
CA LYS A 142 -14.42 3.69 6.06
C LYS A 142 -13.38 3.15 5.09
N SER A 143 -13.67 3.23 3.80
CA SER A 143 -12.83 2.70 2.74
C SER A 143 -11.74 3.70 2.37
N LEU A 144 -10.56 3.21 2.03
CA LEU A 144 -9.45 4.00 1.52
C LEU A 144 -8.68 3.25 0.44
N ILE A 145 -8.14 4.02 -0.49
CA ILE A 145 -7.18 3.54 -1.49
C ILE A 145 -5.79 4.05 -1.10
N ILE A 146 -4.81 3.19 -1.21
CA ILE A 146 -3.39 3.50 -1.04
C ILE A 146 -2.69 3.12 -2.35
N VAL A 147 -1.94 4.05 -2.92
CA VAL A 147 -1.13 3.83 -4.10
C VAL A 147 0.33 3.80 -3.67
N LEU A 148 0.95 2.64 -3.80
CA LEU A 148 2.38 2.47 -3.60
C LEU A 148 3.11 2.69 -4.91
N LYS A 149 4.29 3.30 -4.83
CA LYS A 149 5.17 3.51 -5.96
C LYS A 149 6.59 3.06 -5.62
N ARG A 150 7.23 2.41 -6.59
CA ARG A 150 8.66 2.11 -6.60
C ARG A 150 9.35 3.10 -7.52
N TYR A 151 10.40 3.75 -7.02
CA TYR A 151 11.24 4.63 -7.83
C TYR A 151 12.69 4.50 -7.39
N LYS A 152 13.58 4.20 -8.35
CA LYS A 152 15.03 3.99 -8.11
C LYS A 152 15.31 3.05 -6.93
N GLY A 153 14.57 1.93 -6.86
CA GLY A 153 14.71 0.91 -5.81
C GLY A 153 14.05 1.27 -4.46
N THR A 154 13.52 2.48 -4.29
CA THR A 154 12.83 2.92 -3.07
C THR A 154 11.32 2.80 -3.25
N VAL A 155 10.64 2.20 -2.27
CA VAL A 155 9.17 2.12 -2.21
C VAL A 155 8.62 3.15 -1.24
N PHE A 156 7.57 3.86 -1.65
CA PHE A 156 6.88 4.86 -0.83
C PHE A 156 5.40 4.94 -1.19
N ILE A 157 4.61 5.56 -0.31
CA ILE A 157 3.20 5.86 -0.57
C ILE A 157 3.15 7.08 -1.49
N LEU A 158 2.74 6.88 -2.74
CA LEU A 158 2.56 7.97 -3.69
C LEU A 158 1.37 8.84 -3.28
N THR A 159 0.25 8.19 -2.99
CA THR A 159 -0.95 8.88 -2.48
C THR A 159 -1.80 7.88 -1.72
N ALA A 160 -2.60 8.39 -0.79
CA ALA A 160 -3.68 7.66 -0.17
C ALA A 160 -4.86 8.60 0.01
N TYR A 161 -6.07 8.07 -0.11
CA TYR A 161 -7.29 8.88 0.02
C TYR A 161 -8.49 8.03 0.43
N PRO A 162 -9.45 8.60 1.17
CA PRO A 162 -10.72 7.94 1.43
C PRO A 162 -11.48 7.67 0.13
N GLU A 163 -12.01 6.46 -0.02
CA GLU A 163 -12.76 6.08 -1.21
C GLU A 163 -14.24 6.45 -1.06
N ILE A 164 -14.73 7.34 -1.94
CA ILE A 164 -16.13 7.73 -2.03
C ILE A 164 -16.77 6.93 -3.17
N ARG A 165 -17.82 6.19 -2.85
CA ARG A 165 -18.60 5.39 -3.80
C ARG A 165 -19.99 5.98 -3.97
#